data_AF-A0A445EPB4-F1
#
_entry.id   AF-A0A445EPB4-F1
#
_cell.length_a   1.000
_cell.length_b   1.000
_cell.length_c   1.000
_cell.angle_alpha   90.00
_cell.angle_beta   90.00
_cell.angle_gamma   90.00
#
_symmetry.space_group_name_H-M   'P 1'
#
loop_
_entity.id
_entity.type
_entity.pdbx_description
1 polymer ?
#
loop_
_entity_poly.entity_id
_entity_poly.type
_entity_poly.pdbx_seq_one_letter_code
_entity_poly.pdbx_strand_id
1 'polypeptide(L)'
;MERFSNAFKLPRDVWLAIAIKVATTSIEDLCMFRMTCCVARDVGDEDTVLRMVVIPPPHDMNWLWIRDPIRRRFFEKCIEIGHPELHFREALRELYIRRNHAVGWGMLQNVARNGLDTAKYALSMELLIRRDDNDAKKEGLELFRTLEAGNLLPACYSSCFAVLTISWPDEVQMSEKGEEHTVCDSTRCLTRGHMGLLYDYGRRAAERDSIHGVGGADHIRCIRCRADYEVERFVDIARMHGTQPMGYHRTRHRVTMKTPRSIQREEMYHPIGPANLPHDVWTLIVGRTAAQSVRDLCSLRMSCTAARNAGEEDFVYRCANIPIWDQRWWSVSPMHQPGRNFLARCRQSGHLEVLFRSAVSDLFLGGCRFTGMEMHVVAAQGHLAAQYTVAMVLMLRDDAESKNNGLQTFRGLEAAGALTNCKLVFRGVVQGRGDTCVACQG
;
A
#
# COMPACT_ATOMS: atom_id res chain seq x y z
N MET A 1 7.46 21.95 -42.47
CA MET A 1 6.50 22.26 -41.39
C MET A 1 7.03 21.60 -40.12
N GLU A 2 7.87 22.34 -39.39
CA GLU A 2 8.54 21.88 -38.17
C GLU A 2 7.55 21.85 -37.00
N ARG A 3 7.35 20.67 -36.41
CA ARG A 3 6.81 20.52 -35.05
C ARG A 3 7.67 19.51 -34.31
N PHE A 4 8.90 19.92 -33.99
CA PHE A 4 9.65 19.30 -32.90
C PHE A 4 9.05 19.79 -31.59
N SER A 5 8.62 18.86 -30.72
CA SER A 5 8.14 19.16 -29.37
C SER A 5 9.20 19.93 -28.58
N ASN A 6 8.98 21.22 -28.34
CA ASN A 6 9.89 22.14 -27.64
C ASN A 6 10.13 21.82 -26.15
N ALA A 7 9.70 20.67 -25.62
CA ALA A 7 9.91 20.30 -24.21
C ALA A 7 11.40 20.18 -23.85
N PHE A 8 12.28 19.87 -24.80
CA PHE A 8 13.73 19.75 -24.58
C PHE A 8 14.48 21.10 -24.43
N LYS A 9 13.79 22.25 -24.43
CA LYS A 9 14.41 23.60 -24.35
C LYS A 9 14.38 24.24 -22.97
N LEU A 10 13.81 23.59 -21.95
CA LEU A 10 13.81 24.15 -20.60
C LEU A 10 15.23 24.08 -19.99
N PRO A 11 15.70 25.17 -19.36
CA PRO A 11 16.91 25.16 -18.54
C PRO A 11 16.88 24.07 -17.45
N ARG A 12 18.04 23.52 -17.08
CA ARG A 12 18.16 22.38 -16.15
C ARG A 12 17.61 22.70 -14.75
N ASP A 13 17.80 23.93 -14.29
CA ASP A 13 17.25 24.45 -13.03
C ASP A 13 15.72 24.46 -13.02
N VAL A 14 15.08 24.75 -14.16
CA VAL A 14 13.61 24.67 -14.29
C VAL A 14 13.15 23.22 -14.21
N TRP A 15 13.85 22.30 -14.86
CA TRP A 15 13.57 20.87 -14.72
C TRP A 15 13.73 20.39 -13.27
N LEU A 16 14.77 20.85 -12.58
CA LEU A 16 15.01 20.52 -11.18
C LEU A 16 13.90 21.03 -10.27
N ALA A 17 13.44 22.26 -10.47
CA ALA A 17 12.32 22.82 -9.71
C ALA A 17 11.02 22.02 -9.94
N ILE A 18 10.75 21.60 -11.18
CA ILE A 18 9.60 20.74 -11.50
C ILE A 18 9.74 19.38 -10.80
N ALA A 19 10.91 18.75 -10.91
CA ALA A 19 11.16 17.44 -10.29
C ALA A 19 11.01 17.49 -8.77
N ILE A 20 11.55 18.52 -8.10
CA ILE A 20 11.36 18.73 -6.66
C ILE A 20 9.87 18.89 -6.36
N LYS A 21 9.16 19.74 -7.11
CA LYS A 21 7.72 19.95 -6.88
C LYS A 21 6.93 18.64 -6.99
N VAL A 22 7.20 17.85 -8.03
CA VAL A 22 6.58 16.54 -8.25
C VAL A 22 6.94 15.54 -7.15
N ALA A 23 8.22 15.48 -6.75
CA ALA A 23 8.70 14.60 -5.69
C ALA A 23 8.01 14.93 -4.34
N THR A 24 7.84 16.22 -4.04
CA THR A 24 7.18 16.67 -2.81
C THR A 24 5.67 16.49 -2.81
N THR A 25 5.06 16.07 -3.92
CA THR A 25 3.61 15.80 -3.99
C THR A 25 3.29 14.31 -3.96
N SER A 26 4.02 13.50 -4.71
CA SER A 26 3.77 12.06 -4.79
C SER A 26 4.98 11.32 -5.35
N ILE A 27 5.36 10.23 -4.69
CA ILE A 27 6.36 9.29 -5.20
C ILE A 27 5.92 8.64 -6.52
N GLU A 28 4.62 8.38 -6.70
CA GLU A 28 4.06 7.87 -7.95
C GLU A 28 4.21 8.89 -9.08
N ASP A 29 3.92 10.16 -8.82
CA ASP A 29 4.06 11.21 -9.83
C ASP A 29 5.54 11.43 -10.19
N LEU A 30 6.47 11.31 -9.24
CA LEU A 30 7.91 11.34 -9.54
C LEU A 30 8.32 10.17 -10.43
N CYS A 31 7.81 8.97 -10.15
CA CYS A 31 8.04 7.81 -11.00
C CYS A 31 7.52 8.06 -12.41
N MET A 32 6.30 8.60 -12.56
CA MET A 32 5.73 8.94 -13.86
C MET A 32 6.53 10.02 -14.59
N PHE A 33 6.95 11.06 -13.87
CA PHE A 33 7.78 12.15 -14.39
C PHE A 33 9.10 11.62 -14.96
N ARG A 34 9.79 10.74 -14.23
CA ARG A 34 11.03 10.09 -14.68
C ARG A 34 10.87 9.27 -15.96
N MET A 35 9.65 8.83 -16.27
CA MET A 35 9.35 8.04 -17.49
C MET A 35 9.02 8.90 -18.71
N THR A 36 8.90 10.23 -18.57
CA THR A 36 8.46 11.10 -19.67
C THR A 36 9.55 11.37 -20.72
N CYS A 37 10.81 11.60 -20.30
CA CYS A 37 11.95 11.80 -21.18
C CYS A 37 13.29 11.60 -20.44
N CYS A 38 14.40 11.58 -21.17
CA CYS A 38 15.74 11.42 -20.58
C CYS A 38 16.07 12.52 -19.57
N VAL A 39 15.79 13.80 -19.87
CA VAL A 39 16.08 14.92 -18.97
C VAL A 39 15.29 14.80 -17.65
N ALA A 40 14.00 14.44 -17.73
CA ALA A 40 13.17 14.24 -16.55
C ALA A 40 13.63 13.04 -15.70
N ARG A 41 14.12 11.97 -16.34
CA ARG A 41 14.75 10.85 -15.65
C ARG A 41 16.01 11.29 -14.92
N ASP A 42 16.93 11.95 -15.63
CA ASP A 42 18.24 12.34 -15.10
C ASP A 42 18.10 13.31 -13.92
N VAL A 43 17.20 14.29 -14.04
CA VAL A 43 16.88 15.23 -12.97
C VAL A 43 16.12 14.56 -11.83
N GLY A 44 15.16 13.67 -12.14
CA GLY A 44 14.42 12.93 -11.13
C GLY A 44 15.28 11.93 -10.33
N ASP A 45 16.47 11.59 -10.83
CA ASP A 45 17.47 10.77 -10.16
C ASP A 45 18.53 11.58 -9.38
N GLU A 46 18.45 12.92 -9.37
CA GLU A 46 19.32 13.78 -8.58
C GLU A 46 19.06 13.62 -7.08
N ASP A 47 20.15 13.58 -6.30
CA ASP A 47 20.09 13.38 -4.84
C ASP A 47 19.23 14.43 -4.15
N THR A 48 19.22 15.68 -4.63
CA THR A 48 18.36 16.74 -4.10
C THR A 48 16.87 16.45 -4.30
N VAL A 49 16.48 15.82 -5.41
CA VAL A 49 15.08 15.43 -5.67
C VAL A 49 14.72 14.22 -4.82
N LEU A 50 15.58 13.21 -4.83
CA LEU A 50 15.37 12.00 -4.07
C LEU A 50 15.27 12.26 -2.57
N ARG A 51 16.03 13.23 -2.02
CA ARG A 51 15.95 13.62 -0.61
C ARG A 51 14.64 14.34 -0.23
N MET A 52 13.93 14.88 -1.22
CA MET A 52 12.69 15.66 -1.04
C MET A 52 11.42 14.85 -1.38
N VAL A 53 11.55 13.59 -1.78
CA VAL A 53 10.39 12.79 -2.17
C VAL A 53 9.47 12.54 -0.97
N VAL A 54 8.17 12.68 -1.16
CA VAL A 54 7.21 12.30 -0.12
C VAL A 54 7.12 10.78 -0.06
N ILE A 55 7.54 10.23 1.07
CA ILE A 55 7.41 8.80 1.37
C ILE A 55 6.03 8.56 1.97
N PRO A 56 5.17 7.73 1.35
CA PRO A 56 3.85 7.43 1.90
C PRO A 56 3.94 6.78 3.29
N PRO A 57 2.93 6.96 4.15
CA PRO A 57 2.82 6.25 5.42
C PRO A 57 2.94 4.73 5.23
N PRO A 58 3.43 3.98 6.24
CA PRO A 58 3.57 2.52 6.14
C PRO A 58 2.30 1.76 5.73
N HIS A 59 1.09 2.24 6.08
CA HIS A 59 -0.18 1.60 5.67
C HIS A 59 -0.52 1.87 4.20
N ASP A 60 -0.13 3.03 3.68
CA ASP A 60 -0.30 3.42 2.28
C ASP A 60 0.83 2.87 1.40
N MET A 61 1.96 2.52 2.01
CA MET A 61 3.02 1.77 1.36
C MET A 61 2.51 0.37 1.00
N ASN A 62 2.07 0.23 -0.24
CA ASN A 62 1.82 -1.05 -0.86
C ASN A 62 2.99 -2.04 -0.62
N TRP A 63 2.71 -3.26 -0.15
CA TRP A 63 3.71 -4.32 0.05
C TRP A 63 4.62 -4.57 -1.17
N LEU A 64 4.18 -4.17 -2.36
CA LEU A 64 4.96 -4.17 -3.60
C LEU A 64 6.19 -3.23 -3.57
N TRP A 65 6.18 -2.13 -2.81
CA TRP A 65 7.32 -1.22 -2.68
C TRP A 65 8.55 -1.90 -2.06
N ILE A 66 8.34 -2.90 -1.19
CA ILE A 66 9.39 -3.69 -0.53
C ILE A 66 9.86 -4.86 -1.43
N ARG A 67 8.99 -5.35 -2.32
CA ARG A 67 9.24 -6.57 -3.12
C ARG A 67 9.65 -6.32 -4.58
N ASP A 68 9.35 -5.16 -5.14
CA ASP A 68 9.80 -4.74 -6.46
C ASP A 68 11.29 -4.33 -6.40
N PRO A 69 12.20 -5.03 -7.10
CA PRO A 69 13.63 -4.72 -7.08
C PRO A 69 13.96 -3.28 -7.49
N ILE A 70 13.16 -2.68 -8.38
CA ILE A 70 13.40 -1.31 -8.87
C ILE A 70 13.02 -0.30 -7.78
N ARG A 71 11.86 -0.49 -7.14
CA ARG A 71 11.42 0.36 -6.02
C ARG A 71 12.29 0.17 -4.78
N ARG A 72 12.73 -1.05 -4.52
CA ARG A 72 13.69 -1.33 -3.44
C ARG A 72 14.99 -0.56 -3.66
N ARG A 73 15.59 -0.65 -4.86
CA ARG A 73 16.77 0.15 -5.22
C ARG A 73 16.55 1.65 -5.10
N PHE A 74 15.34 2.13 -5.41
CA PHE A 74 14.98 3.53 -5.21
C PHE A 74 15.04 3.92 -3.71
N PHE A 75 14.43 3.13 -2.82
CA PHE A 75 14.49 3.42 -1.38
C PHE A 75 15.88 3.20 -0.79
N GLU A 76 16.62 2.18 -1.26
CA GLU A 76 18.02 1.96 -0.89
C GLU A 76 18.83 3.21 -1.24
N LYS A 77 18.70 3.74 -2.46
CA LYS A 77 19.34 5.00 -2.86
C LYS A 77 18.87 6.18 -2.00
N CYS A 78 17.57 6.30 -1.70
CA CYS A 78 17.06 7.34 -0.81
C CYS A 78 17.64 7.23 0.61
N ILE A 79 17.86 6.02 1.11
CA ILE A 79 18.55 5.78 2.38
C ILE A 79 20.03 6.20 2.23
N GLU A 80 20.75 5.73 1.22
CA GLU A 80 22.16 6.06 1.02
C GLU A 80 22.42 7.58 1.00
N ILE A 81 21.53 8.37 0.40
CA ILE A 81 21.65 9.84 0.34
C ILE A 81 21.13 10.58 1.60
N GLY A 82 20.65 9.86 2.61
CA GLY A 82 20.21 10.45 3.88
C GLY A 82 18.78 11.03 3.83
N HIS A 83 17.83 10.35 3.20
CA HIS A 83 16.43 10.76 3.21
C HIS A 83 15.87 10.84 4.65
N PRO A 84 15.35 12.01 5.10
CA PRO A 84 14.95 12.21 6.49
C PRO A 84 13.88 11.22 7.00
N GLU A 85 12.77 11.07 6.27
CA GLU A 85 11.67 10.17 6.67
C GLU A 85 12.11 8.70 6.75
N LEU A 86 12.89 8.20 5.79
CA LEU A 86 13.40 6.83 5.82
C LEU A 86 14.41 6.60 6.95
N HIS A 87 15.29 7.58 7.21
CA HIS A 87 16.21 7.53 8.35
C HIS A 87 15.48 7.55 9.68
N PHE A 88 14.43 8.35 9.79
CA PHE A 88 13.56 8.36 10.98
C PHE A 88 12.88 7.01 11.19
N ARG A 89 12.31 6.42 10.15
CA ARG A 89 11.71 5.08 10.22
C ARG A 89 12.71 4.03 10.69
N GLU A 90 13.91 4.06 10.13
CA GLU A 90 14.97 3.12 10.50
C GLU A 90 15.47 3.37 11.93
N ALA A 91 15.57 4.63 12.38
CA ALA A 91 15.91 4.96 13.76
C ALA A 91 14.92 4.35 14.76
N LEU A 92 13.61 4.46 14.50
CA LEU A 92 12.59 3.83 15.34
C LEU A 92 12.69 2.30 15.34
N ARG A 93 13.00 1.68 14.19
CA ARG A 93 13.22 0.23 14.12
C ARG A 93 14.44 -0.21 14.92
N GLU A 94 15.56 0.50 14.80
CA GLU A 94 16.75 0.22 15.59
C GLU A 94 16.48 0.38 17.09
N LEU A 95 15.74 1.41 17.51
CA LEU A 95 15.40 1.65 18.92
C LEU A 95 14.48 0.58 19.49
N TYR A 96 13.33 0.34 18.87
CA TYR A 96 12.24 -0.39 19.52
C TYR A 96 12.01 -1.81 19.02
N ILE A 97 12.59 -2.18 17.86
CA ILE A 97 12.44 -3.52 17.28
C ILE A 97 13.76 -4.28 17.42
N ARG A 98 14.85 -3.74 16.88
CA ARG A 98 16.17 -4.40 16.89
C ARG A 98 16.96 -4.17 18.19
N ARG A 99 16.52 -3.25 19.04
CA ARG A 99 17.12 -2.90 20.35
C ARG A 99 18.56 -2.44 20.28
N ASN A 100 18.94 -1.85 19.17
CA ASN A 100 20.24 -1.25 18.97
C ASN A 100 20.20 0.22 19.39
N HIS A 101 20.07 0.44 20.70
CA HIS A 101 19.82 1.78 21.26
C HIS A 101 20.85 2.82 20.84
N ALA A 102 22.15 2.47 20.80
CA ALA A 102 23.20 3.41 20.43
C ALA A 102 23.05 3.91 18.97
N VAL A 103 22.80 2.99 18.04
CA VAL A 103 22.62 3.32 16.61
C VAL A 103 21.31 4.07 16.40
N GLY A 104 20.21 3.54 16.91
CA GLY A 104 18.89 4.16 16.77
C GLY A 104 18.83 5.56 17.38
N TRP A 105 19.46 5.76 18.54
CA TRP A 105 19.57 7.07 19.18
C TRP A 105 20.36 8.07 18.32
N GLY A 106 21.53 7.65 17.83
CA GLY A 106 22.36 8.49 16.96
C GLY A 106 21.65 8.90 15.67
N MET A 107 20.93 7.96 15.04
CA MET A 107 20.12 8.23 13.86
C MET A 107 18.98 9.21 14.17
N LEU A 108 18.25 8.99 15.27
CA LEU A 108 17.14 9.85 15.68
C LEU A 108 17.59 11.29 15.94
N GLN A 109 18.70 11.46 16.68
CA GLN A 109 19.29 12.78 16.93
C GLN A 109 19.72 13.48 15.63
N ASN A 110 20.35 12.74 14.71
CA ASN A 110 20.78 13.31 13.43
C ASN A 110 19.58 13.80 12.62
N VAL A 111 18.51 13.00 12.52
CA VAL A 111 17.32 13.38 11.74
C VAL A 111 16.57 14.55 12.39
N ALA A 112 16.48 14.59 13.72
CA ALA A 112 15.90 15.71 14.46
C ALA A 112 16.67 17.02 14.26
N ARG A 113 18.02 16.98 14.31
CA ARG A 113 18.88 18.14 14.02
C ARG A 113 18.75 18.64 12.59
N ASN A 114 18.48 17.74 11.64
CA ASN A 114 18.21 18.08 10.24
C ASN A 114 16.78 18.62 9.99
N GLY A 115 16.00 18.82 11.06
CA GLY A 115 14.76 19.60 11.01
C GLY A 115 13.47 18.78 10.86
N LEU A 116 13.51 17.44 10.80
CA LEU A 116 12.30 16.64 10.70
C LEU A 116 11.52 16.68 12.03
N ASP A 117 10.32 17.26 12.01
CA ASP A 117 9.53 17.49 13.22
C ASP A 117 9.09 16.20 13.90
N THR A 118 8.76 15.15 13.13
CA THR A 118 8.45 13.83 13.69
C THR A 118 9.64 13.22 14.45
N ALA A 119 10.88 13.45 13.97
CA ALA A 119 12.06 13.01 14.69
C ALA A 119 12.32 13.84 15.96
N LYS A 120 12.06 15.15 15.92
CA LYS A 120 12.09 16.00 17.13
C LYS A 120 11.06 15.54 18.16
N TYR A 121 9.88 15.13 17.69
CA TYR A 121 8.82 14.60 18.55
C TYR A 121 9.26 13.30 19.23
N ALA A 122 9.72 12.31 18.47
CA ALA A 122 10.19 11.05 19.05
C ALA A 122 11.40 11.27 19.97
N LEU A 123 12.34 12.14 19.60
CA LEU A 123 13.47 12.51 20.46
C LEU A 123 13.01 13.18 21.76
N SER A 124 12.02 14.08 21.67
CA SER A 124 11.40 14.71 22.84
C SER A 124 10.81 13.66 23.78
N MET A 125 10.01 12.72 23.27
CA MET A 125 9.42 11.66 24.08
C MET A 125 10.50 10.83 24.77
N GLU A 126 11.52 10.39 24.03
CA GLU A 126 12.62 9.61 24.59
C GLU A 126 13.42 10.35 25.66
N LEU A 127 13.70 11.64 25.46
CA LEU A 127 14.39 12.47 26.44
C LEU A 127 13.55 12.65 27.72
N LEU A 128 12.24 12.81 27.58
CA LEU A 128 11.32 12.96 28.71
C LEU A 128 11.12 11.65 29.49
N ILE A 129 11.33 10.50 28.85
CA ILE A 129 11.28 9.16 29.48
C ILE A 129 12.55 8.89 30.32
N ARG A 130 13.65 9.63 30.20
CA ARG A 130 14.84 9.35 31.01
C ARG A 130 14.63 9.76 32.48
N ARG A 131 14.64 8.81 33.42
CA ARG A 131 14.36 9.08 34.86
C ARG A 131 15.28 10.14 35.48
N ASP A 132 16.58 9.99 35.30
CA ASP A 132 17.59 10.69 36.14
C ASP A 132 18.41 11.74 35.40
N ASP A 133 17.91 12.20 34.25
CA ASP A 133 18.61 13.17 33.40
C ASP A 133 17.77 14.45 33.23
N ASN A 134 17.93 15.38 34.18
CA ASN A 134 17.19 16.65 34.17
C ASN A 134 17.55 17.53 32.97
N ASP A 135 18.78 17.44 32.48
CA ASP A 135 19.22 18.20 31.31
C ASP A 135 18.57 17.63 30.04
N ALA A 136 18.52 16.31 29.90
CA ALA A 136 17.74 15.67 28.84
C ALA A 136 16.26 16.03 28.91
N LYS A 137 15.63 15.98 30.09
CA LYS A 137 14.22 16.39 30.24
C LYS A 137 13.99 17.84 29.83
N LYS A 138 14.94 18.74 30.13
CA LYS A 138 14.87 20.15 29.74
C LYS A 138 14.95 20.30 28.22
N GLU A 139 15.89 19.61 27.57
CA GLU A 139 16.00 19.55 26.10
C GLU A 139 14.73 18.97 25.46
N GLY A 140 14.23 17.84 25.98
CA GLY A 140 13.01 17.21 25.53
C GLY A 140 11.80 18.13 25.63
N LEU A 141 11.68 18.90 26.71
CA LEU A 141 10.61 19.86 26.91
C LEU A 141 10.71 21.07 25.97
N GLU A 142 11.91 21.49 25.58
CA GLU A 142 12.12 22.56 24.61
C GLU A 142 11.68 22.15 23.20
N LEU A 143 12.04 20.94 22.78
CA LEU A 143 11.53 20.33 21.54
C LEU A 143 10.00 20.23 21.56
N PHE A 144 9.44 19.74 22.66
CA PHE A 144 7.98 19.63 22.85
C PHE A 144 7.26 20.96 22.67
N ARG A 145 7.75 22.03 23.32
CA ARG A 145 7.17 23.38 23.21
C ARG A 145 7.18 23.90 21.78
N THR A 146 8.25 23.64 21.04
CA THR A 146 8.37 24.06 19.64
C THR A 146 7.31 23.39 18.77
N LEU A 147 7.14 22.07 18.93
CA LEU A 147 6.15 21.29 18.20
C LEU A 147 4.71 21.66 18.58
N GLU A 148 4.47 21.93 19.86
CA GLU A 148 3.16 22.34 20.35
C GLU A 148 2.77 23.73 19.81
N ALA A 149 3.69 24.70 19.82
CA ALA A 149 3.46 26.02 19.26
C ALA A 149 3.14 25.97 17.75
N GLY A 150 3.67 24.96 17.05
CA GLY A 150 3.37 24.68 15.64
C GLY A 150 2.12 23.83 15.39
N ASN A 151 1.40 23.38 16.43
CA ASN A 151 0.31 22.40 16.34
C ASN A 151 0.70 21.09 15.62
N LEU A 152 1.96 20.67 15.75
CA LEU A 152 2.52 19.52 15.02
C LEU A 152 2.41 18.20 15.80
N LEU A 153 2.10 18.24 17.10
CA LEU A 153 2.05 17.06 17.96
C LEU A 153 1.12 15.95 17.42
N PRO A 154 -0.13 16.23 16.99
CA PRO A 154 -1.02 15.17 16.50
C PRO A 154 -0.48 14.47 15.26
N ALA A 155 0.05 15.23 14.29
CA ALA A 155 0.62 14.69 13.06
C ALA A 155 1.88 13.86 13.36
N CYS A 156 2.77 14.36 14.22
CA CYS A 156 3.99 13.65 14.61
C CYS A 156 3.67 12.34 15.34
N TYR A 157 2.70 12.37 16.27
CA TYR A 157 2.21 11.17 16.94
C TYR A 157 1.68 10.15 15.93
N SER A 158 0.82 10.57 14.99
CA SER A 158 0.27 9.67 13.96
C SER A 158 1.37 9.03 13.10
N SER A 159 2.42 9.79 12.77
CA SER A 159 3.58 9.24 12.05
C SER A 159 4.35 8.21 12.89
N CYS A 160 4.66 8.49 14.16
CA CYS A 160 5.29 7.52 15.06
C CYS A 160 4.44 6.24 15.22
N PHE A 161 3.13 6.43 15.46
CA PHE A 161 2.17 5.34 15.57
C PHE A 161 2.20 4.47 14.31
N ALA A 162 2.12 5.08 13.13
CA ALA A 162 2.11 4.35 11.87
C ALA A 162 3.40 3.55 11.65
N VAL A 163 4.57 4.06 12.04
CA VAL A 163 5.83 3.33 11.90
C VAL A 163 5.89 2.14 12.84
N LEU A 164 5.50 2.32 14.09
CA LEU A 164 5.64 1.30 15.14
C LEU A 164 4.56 0.21 15.05
N THR A 165 3.31 0.54 14.75
CA THR A 165 2.21 -0.44 14.77
C THR A 165 2.04 -1.20 13.46
N ILE A 166 2.34 -0.58 12.32
CA ILE A 166 2.12 -1.20 11.01
C ILE A 166 3.34 -2.02 10.57
N SER A 167 4.53 -1.72 11.09
CA SER A 167 5.73 -2.43 10.64
C SER A 167 5.73 -3.89 11.12
N TRP A 168 5.51 -4.19 12.41
CA TRP A 168 5.45 -5.57 12.94
C TRP A 168 4.75 -5.60 14.31
N PRO A 169 3.46 -5.97 14.39
CA PRO A 169 2.79 -6.20 15.67
C PRO A 169 3.53 -7.30 16.43
N ASP A 170 3.75 -7.15 17.73
CA ASP A 170 4.37 -8.11 18.66
C ASP A 170 5.91 -8.03 18.85
N GLU A 171 6.63 -7.22 18.06
CA GLU A 171 8.09 -7.06 18.23
C GLU A 171 8.51 -5.72 18.86
N VAL A 172 7.59 -4.75 18.96
CA VAL A 172 7.88 -3.42 19.52
C VAL A 172 8.00 -3.48 21.04
N GLN A 173 9.18 -3.14 21.57
CA GLN A 173 9.39 -2.95 23.00
C GLN A 173 9.72 -1.49 23.30
N MET A 174 8.73 -0.77 23.84
CA MET A 174 8.93 0.58 24.38
C MET A 174 9.55 0.50 25.77
N SER A 175 10.31 1.54 26.15
CA SER A 175 10.82 1.67 27.51
C SER A 175 9.67 1.68 28.52
N GLU A 176 9.80 0.89 29.59
CA GLU A 176 8.82 0.89 30.66
C GLU A 176 8.84 2.23 31.41
N LYS A 177 7.68 2.92 31.40
CA LYS A 177 7.47 4.05 32.28
C LYS A 177 7.45 3.56 33.72
N GLY A 178 8.36 4.08 34.52
CA GLY A 178 8.36 3.94 35.98
C GLY A 178 7.40 4.87 36.67
N GLU A 179 6.95 4.48 37.86
CA GLU A 179 6.03 5.25 38.72
C GLU A 179 6.50 6.70 39.01
N GLU A 180 7.80 7.00 38.88
CA GLU A 180 8.40 8.32 39.18
C GLU A 180 8.63 9.22 37.95
N HIS A 181 8.22 8.83 36.74
CA HIS A 181 8.43 9.65 35.54
C HIS A 181 7.41 10.80 35.49
N THR A 182 7.79 11.92 36.11
CA THR A 182 7.05 13.19 35.99
C THR A 182 7.98 14.28 35.45
N VAL A 183 7.57 14.89 34.34
CA VAL A 183 8.15 16.09 33.74
C VAL A 183 7.72 17.30 34.57
N CYS A 184 6.50 17.28 35.13
CA CYS A 184 6.04 18.29 36.07
C CYS A 184 6.60 18.04 37.48
N ASP A 185 7.60 18.83 37.86
CA ASP A 185 8.20 18.90 39.20
C ASP A 185 7.41 19.81 40.18
N SER A 186 6.51 20.66 39.67
CA SER A 186 5.83 21.69 40.45
C SER A 186 4.88 21.08 41.47
N THR A 187 5.22 21.19 42.75
CA THR A 187 4.37 20.80 43.89
C THR A 187 3.05 21.57 43.97
N ARG A 188 2.95 22.71 43.29
CA ARG A 188 1.73 23.54 43.23
C ARG A 188 0.83 23.22 42.03
N CYS A 189 1.24 22.31 41.15
CA CYS A 189 0.47 21.98 39.96
C CYS A 189 -0.58 20.92 40.30
N LEU A 190 -1.86 21.28 40.23
CA LEU A 190 -2.99 20.41 40.59
C LEU A 190 -3.08 19.14 39.72
N THR A 191 -2.57 19.21 38.49
CA THR A 191 -2.59 18.10 37.53
C THR A 191 -1.35 17.21 37.60
N ARG A 192 -0.34 17.57 38.41
CA ARG A 192 0.91 16.79 38.54
C ARG A 192 0.63 15.36 38.97
N GLY A 193 1.27 14.38 38.33
CA GLY A 193 1.16 12.97 38.68
C GLY A 193 -0.16 12.29 38.29
N HIS A 194 -1.14 13.02 37.76
CA HIS A 194 -2.46 12.48 37.41
C HIS A 194 -2.61 12.11 35.93
N MET A 195 -1.57 12.33 35.11
CA MET A 195 -1.68 12.19 33.64
C MET A 195 -1.91 10.76 33.18
N GLY A 196 -1.27 9.77 33.81
CA GLY A 196 -1.53 8.36 33.50
C GLY A 196 -2.99 7.98 33.74
N LEU A 197 -3.57 8.44 34.87
CA LEU A 197 -4.98 8.20 35.18
C LEU A 197 -5.93 8.89 34.20
N LEU A 198 -5.63 10.13 33.81
CA LEU A 198 -6.42 10.88 32.82
C LEU A 198 -6.35 10.22 31.45
N TYR A 199 -5.16 9.80 31.02
CA TYR A 199 -4.95 9.08 29.77
C TYR A 199 -5.72 7.75 29.77
N ASP A 200 -5.59 6.93 30.82
CA ASP A 200 -6.30 5.66 30.96
C ASP A 200 -7.82 5.84 30.96
N TYR A 201 -8.33 6.88 31.62
CA TYR A 201 -9.76 7.22 31.60
C TYR A 201 -10.22 7.57 30.19
N GLY A 202 -9.48 8.44 29.49
CA GLY A 202 -9.77 8.82 28.11
C GLY A 202 -9.76 7.62 27.16
N ARG A 203 -8.73 6.77 27.25
CA ARG A 203 -8.61 5.53 26.46
C ARG A 203 -9.81 4.60 26.68
N ARG A 204 -10.17 4.31 27.93
CA ARG A 204 -11.32 3.45 28.27
C ARG A 204 -12.67 4.05 27.88
N ALA A 205 -12.80 5.38 27.88
CA ALA A 205 -14.00 6.05 27.40
C ALA A 205 -14.15 5.92 25.88
N ALA A 206 -13.04 6.05 25.14
CA ALA A 206 -13.01 5.84 23.70
C ALA A 206 -13.31 4.38 23.30
N GLU A 207 -12.78 3.40 24.04
CA GLU A 207 -13.09 1.97 23.86
C GLU A 207 -14.58 1.63 24.04
N ARG A 208 -15.35 2.48 24.73
CA ARG A 208 -16.75 2.26 25.07
C ARG A 208 -17.72 3.13 24.25
N ASP A 209 -17.25 3.77 23.18
CA ASP A 209 -18.02 4.73 22.36
C ASP A 209 -18.72 5.81 23.21
N SER A 210 -18.12 6.20 24.34
CA SER A 210 -18.71 7.18 25.24
C SER A 210 -18.52 8.60 24.69
N ILE A 211 -19.63 9.29 24.44
CA ILE A 211 -19.68 10.69 23.96
C ILE A 211 -19.05 11.67 24.98
N HIS A 212 -18.78 11.22 26.22
CA HIS A 212 -18.22 12.05 27.30
C HIS A 212 -16.70 11.98 27.40
N GLY A 213 -16.01 11.55 26.33
CA GLY A 213 -14.55 11.65 26.21
C GLY A 213 -14.10 13.11 26.23
N VAL A 214 -13.89 13.65 27.43
CA VAL A 214 -13.37 14.99 27.73
C VAL A 214 -12.13 15.26 26.87
N GLY A 215 -12.02 16.47 26.31
CA GLY A 215 -11.15 16.88 25.18
C GLY A 215 -9.63 16.69 25.35
N GLY A 216 -9.18 15.46 25.57
CA GLY A 216 -7.78 15.07 25.62
C GLY A 216 -6.91 15.99 26.47
N ALA A 217 -5.76 16.38 25.93
CA ALA A 217 -4.80 17.26 26.57
C ALA A 217 -5.24 18.74 26.60
N ASP A 218 -6.31 19.12 25.91
CA ASP A 218 -6.68 20.53 25.68
C ASP A 218 -7.11 21.26 26.97
N HIS A 219 -7.53 20.49 27.99
CA HIS A 219 -7.91 21.02 29.30
C HIS A 219 -6.71 21.14 30.26
N ILE A 220 -5.53 20.64 29.89
CA ILE A 220 -4.33 20.67 30.72
C ILE A 220 -3.60 21.99 30.48
N ARG A 221 -3.70 22.93 31.44
CA ARG A 221 -3.06 24.25 31.33
C ARG A 221 -1.54 24.22 31.48
N CYS A 222 -1.00 23.22 32.19
CA CYS A 222 0.44 23.12 32.44
C CYS A 222 1.13 22.39 31.29
N ILE A 223 2.04 23.07 30.60
CA ILE A 223 2.88 22.49 29.54
C ILE A 223 3.60 21.21 29.97
N ARG A 224 4.11 21.17 31.20
CA ARG A 224 4.82 19.99 31.74
C ARG A 224 3.86 18.82 31.95
N CYS A 225 2.63 19.08 32.40
CA CYS A 225 1.60 18.04 32.50
C CYS A 225 1.07 17.60 31.13
N ARG A 226 1.02 18.49 30.13
CA ARG A 226 0.71 18.07 28.74
C ARG A 226 1.79 17.16 28.18
N ALA A 227 3.06 17.49 28.41
CA ALA A 227 4.17 16.61 28.06
C ALA A 227 4.08 15.27 28.79
N ASP A 228 3.75 15.26 30.09
CA ASP A 228 3.49 14.02 30.84
C ASP A 228 2.38 13.18 30.19
N TYR A 229 1.27 13.81 29.77
CA TYR A 229 0.18 13.13 29.07
C TYR A 229 0.60 12.58 27.71
N GLU A 230 1.36 13.35 26.93
CA GLU A 230 1.81 12.89 25.61
C GLU A 230 2.83 11.75 25.71
N VAL A 231 3.69 11.75 26.73
CA VAL A 231 4.58 10.62 27.03
C VAL A 231 3.79 9.35 27.34
N GLU A 232 2.70 9.44 28.12
CA GLU A 232 1.81 8.28 28.35
C GLU A 232 1.26 7.74 27.03
N ARG A 233 0.75 8.64 26.20
CA ARG A 233 0.20 8.32 24.88
C ARG A 233 1.24 7.68 23.96
N PHE A 234 2.49 8.13 24.00
CA PHE A 234 3.60 7.61 23.20
C PHE A 234 4.04 6.21 23.64
N VAL A 235 4.24 6.00 24.94
CA VAL A 235 4.65 4.69 25.49
C VAL A 235 3.56 3.64 25.26
N ASP A 236 2.28 4.04 25.29
CA ASP A 236 1.13 3.15 25.08
C ASP A 236 0.97 2.69 23.62
N ILE A 237 1.73 3.26 22.66
CA ILE A 237 1.71 2.81 21.25
C ILE A 237 1.98 1.29 21.16
N ALA A 238 2.86 0.74 22.01
CA ALA A 238 3.15 -0.69 22.03
C ALA A 238 2.08 -1.54 22.74
N ARG A 239 1.22 -0.93 23.57
CA ARG A 239 0.21 -1.62 24.39
C ARG A 239 -1.17 -1.71 23.71
N MET A 240 -1.43 -0.85 22.73
CA MET A 240 -2.70 -0.78 21.99
C MET A 240 -3.04 -2.01 21.12
N HIS A 241 -2.24 -3.09 21.17
CA HIS A 241 -2.52 -4.36 20.49
C HIS A 241 -3.23 -5.42 21.36
N GLY A 242 -3.50 -5.11 22.64
CA GLY A 242 -4.37 -5.94 23.49
C GLY A 242 -5.87 -5.72 23.28
N THR A 243 -6.27 -4.64 22.60
CA THR A 243 -7.66 -4.32 22.26
C THR A 243 -7.76 -3.96 20.78
N GLN A 244 -8.73 -4.56 20.11
CA GLN A 244 -8.93 -4.44 18.66
C GLN A 244 -8.99 -2.98 18.19
N PRO A 245 -8.47 -2.66 16.99
CA PRO A 245 -8.68 -1.35 16.39
C PRO A 245 -10.18 -1.11 16.17
N MET A 246 -10.65 0.05 16.61
CA MET A 246 -11.99 0.55 16.34
C MET A 246 -12.33 0.55 14.85
N GLY A 247 -13.54 0.07 14.52
CA GLY A 247 -14.27 0.50 13.34
C GLY A 247 -14.40 -0.50 12.18
N TYR A 248 -15.03 -1.66 12.40
CA TYR A 248 -16.03 -2.25 11.48
C TYR A 248 -16.81 -3.33 12.26
N HIS A 249 -17.78 -2.91 13.08
CA HIS A 249 -18.75 -3.85 13.65
C HIS A 249 -19.64 -4.42 12.53
N ARG A 250 -19.35 -5.65 12.09
CA ARG A 250 -20.35 -6.54 11.52
C ARG A 250 -20.73 -7.55 12.61
N THR A 251 -21.82 -7.26 13.30
CA THR A 251 -22.44 -8.11 14.32
C THR A 251 -22.71 -9.50 13.73
N ARG A 252 -21.88 -10.49 14.07
CA ARG A 252 -22.24 -11.91 13.96
C ARG A 252 -22.79 -12.35 15.31
N HIS A 253 -24.11 -12.28 15.47
CA HIS A 253 -24.78 -13.04 16.51
C HIS A 253 -24.60 -14.54 16.21
N ARG A 254 -23.73 -15.19 16.97
CA ARG A 254 -23.62 -16.65 16.99
C ARG A 254 -24.70 -17.18 17.93
N VAL A 255 -25.88 -17.43 17.39
CA VAL A 255 -26.92 -18.18 18.11
C VAL A 255 -26.47 -19.64 18.17
N THR A 256 -26.07 -20.09 19.35
CA THR A 256 -25.88 -21.51 19.67
C THR A 256 -27.26 -22.17 19.78
N MET A 257 -27.72 -22.79 18.70
CA MET A 257 -28.86 -23.71 18.79
C MET A 257 -28.38 -25.06 19.32
N LYS A 258 -28.89 -25.44 20.49
CA LYS A 258 -28.80 -26.78 21.06
C LYS A 258 -29.58 -27.76 20.17
N THR A 259 -28.99 -28.91 19.89
CA THR A 259 -29.65 -30.06 19.26
C THR A 259 -30.72 -30.67 20.18
N PRO A 260 -31.93 -30.97 19.67
CA PRO A 260 -32.76 -32.02 20.22
C PRO A 260 -32.81 -33.25 19.30
N ARG A 261 -33.05 -34.38 19.96
CA ARG A 261 -33.03 -35.75 19.44
C ARG A 261 -34.17 -36.07 18.46
N SER A 262 -33.82 -36.92 17.48
CA SER A 262 -34.62 -37.96 16.80
C SER A 262 -36.14 -37.79 16.65
N ILE A 263 -36.60 -37.59 15.41
CA ILE A 263 -37.91 -38.05 14.92
C ILE A 263 -37.72 -38.66 13.52
N GLN A 264 -38.55 -39.67 13.25
CA GLN A 264 -38.44 -40.79 12.32
C GLN A 264 -38.46 -40.42 10.83
N ARG A 265 -37.97 -41.39 10.03
CA ARG A 265 -38.14 -41.51 8.57
C ARG A 265 -39.61 -41.29 8.17
N GLU A 266 -39.82 -40.34 7.28
CA GLU A 266 -40.86 -40.40 6.25
C GLU A 266 -40.18 -40.24 4.90
N GLU A 267 -40.37 -41.22 4.03
CA GLU A 267 -39.94 -41.19 2.63
C GLU A 267 -40.72 -40.12 1.88
N MET A 268 -40.05 -39.04 1.46
CA MET A 268 -40.61 -38.12 0.49
C MET A 268 -39.52 -37.57 -0.43
N TYR A 269 -39.59 -37.99 -1.69
CA TYR A 269 -38.91 -37.47 -2.88
C TYR A 269 -37.38 -37.44 -2.87
N HIS A 270 -36.76 -38.27 -3.71
CA HIS A 270 -35.40 -38.03 -4.21
C HIS A 270 -35.34 -36.65 -4.88
N PRO A 271 -34.57 -35.68 -4.36
CA PRO A 271 -34.17 -34.55 -5.16
C PRO A 271 -33.15 -35.08 -6.17
N ILE A 272 -33.38 -34.85 -7.45
CA ILE A 272 -32.34 -34.97 -8.47
C ILE A 272 -31.23 -34.00 -8.03
N GLY A 273 -30.20 -34.55 -7.40
CA GLY A 273 -29.07 -33.76 -6.91
C GLY A 273 -28.36 -33.11 -8.10
N PRO A 274 -27.72 -31.94 -7.91
CA PRO A 274 -26.99 -31.24 -8.97
C PRO A 274 -25.89 -32.09 -9.64
N ALA A 275 -25.51 -33.24 -9.06
CA ALA A 275 -24.48 -34.15 -9.56
C ALA A 275 -24.75 -34.81 -10.93
N ASN A 276 -25.95 -34.70 -11.51
CA ASN A 276 -26.33 -35.37 -12.77
C ASN A 276 -26.34 -34.47 -14.03
N LEU A 277 -25.83 -33.24 -13.95
CA LEU A 277 -25.72 -32.40 -15.16
C LEU A 277 -24.65 -32.96 -16.12
N PRO A 278 -24.88 -32.87 -17.44
CA PRO A 278 -23.85 -33.13 -18.45
C PRO A 278 -22.57 -32.29 -18.24
N HIS A 279 -21.40 -32.83 -18.62
CA HIS A 279 -20.09 -32.22 -18.38
C HIS A 279 -19.92 -30.85 -19.08
N ASP A 280 -20.50 -30.70 -20.26
CA ASP A 280 -20.56 -29.44 -21.01
C ASP A 280 -21.37 -28.36 -20.27
N VAL A 281 -22.51 -28.74 -19.69
CA VAL A 281 -23.32 -27.84 -18.84
C VAL A 281 -22.54 -27.43 -17.60
N TRP A 282 -21.83 -28.36 -16.96
CA TRP A 282 -20.93 -28.03 -15.85
C TRP A 282 -19.81 -27.09 -16.27
N THR A 283 -19.18 -27.32 -17.42
CA THR A 283 -18.11 -26.46 -17.96
C THR A 283 -18.60 -25.03 -18.20
N LEU A 284 -19.83 -24.86 -18.69
CA LEU A 284 -20.44 -23.54 -18.87
C LEU A 284 -20.73 -22.84 -17.54
N ILE A 285 -21.31 -23.57 -16.57
CA ILE A 285 -21.59 -23.02 -15.23
C ILE A 285 -20.26 -22.57 -14.59
N VAL A 286 -19.27 -23.46 -14.57
CA VAL A 286 -17.98 -23.22 -13.94
C VAL A 286 -17.21 -22.10 -14.66
N GLY A 287 -17.23 -22.06 -16.00
CA GLY A 287 -16.65 -20.97 -16.77
C GLY A 287 -17.30 -19.62 -16.49
N ARG A 288 -18.63 -19.58 -16.37
CA ARG A 288 -19.35 -18.34 -16.02
C ARG A 288 -19.04 -17.90 -14.59
N THR A 289 -18.93 -18.84 -13.65
CA THR A 289 -18.49 -18.55 -12.28
C THR A 289 -17.06 -18.03 -12.26
N ALA A 290 -16.15 -18.62 -13.03
CA ALA A 290 -14.77 -18.16 -13.16
C ALA A 290 -14.70 -16.72 -13.71
N ALA A 291 -15.50 -16.41 -14.73
CA ALA A 291 -15.59 -15.07 -15.33
C ALA A 291 -16.21 -14.01 -14.39
N GLN A 292 -16.86 -14.42 -13.32
CA GLN A 292 -17.36 -13.50 -12.29
C GLN A 292 -16.36 -13.35 -11.15
N SER A 293 -15.82 -14.47 -10.66
CA SER A 293 -15.04 -14.49 -9.42
C SER A 293 -14.22 -15.77 -9.29
N VAL A 294 -12.89 -15.64 -9.21
CA VAL A 294 -12.00 -16.77 -8.92
C VAL A 294 -12.30 -17.38 -7.54
N ARG A 295 -12.78 -16.58 -6.59
CA ARG A 295 -13.18 -17.09 -5.26
C ARG A 295 -14.37 -18.03 -5.36
N ASP A 296 -15.39 -17.63 -6.13
CA ASP A 296 -16.60 -18.45 -6.28
C ASP A 296 -16.31 -19.70 -7.10
N LEU A 297 -15.39 -19.62 -8.08
CA LEU A 297 -14.85 -20.79 -8.77
C LEU A 297 -14.22 -21.79 -7.79
N CYS A 298 -13.38 -21.32 -6.86
CA CYS A 298 -12.79 -22.17 -5.83
C CYS A 298 -13.86 -22.83 -4.96
N SER A 299 -14.85 -22.06 -4.50
CA SER A 299 -15.96 -22.60 -3.69
C SER A 299 -16.79 -23.63 -4.48
N LEU A 300 -17.07 -23.39 -5.75
CA LEU A 300 -17.81 -24.29 -6.62
C LEU A 300 -17.04 -25.59 -6.88
N ARG A 301 -15.72 -25.52 -7.12
CA ARG A 301 -14.86 -26.70 -7.28
C ARG A 301 -14.79 -27.57 -6.02
N MET A 302 -14.97 -26.98 -4.83
CA MET A 302 -15.02 -27.71 -3.57
C MET A 302 -16.39 -28.36 -3.30
N SER A 303 -17.43 -28.01 -4.05
CA SER A 303 -18.79 -28.49 -3.79
C SER A 303 -19.05 -29.93 -4.25
N CYS A 304 -18.52 -30.33 -5.41
CA CYS A 304 -18.69 -31.69 -5.94
C CYS A 304 -17.63 -32.07 -6.98
N THR A 305 -17.47 -33.37 -7.21
CA THR A 305 -16.49 -33.91 -8.17
C THR A 305 -16.75 -33.45 -9.61
N ALA A 306 -18.00 -33.34 -10.03
CA ALA A 306 -18.35 -32.90 -11.38
C ALA A 306 -17.92 -31.44 -11.63
N ALA A 307 -18.23 -30.54 -10.69
CA ALA A 307 -17.78 -29.15 -10.75
C ALA A 307 -16.25 -29.01 -10.65
N ARG A 308 -15.60 -29.87 -9.85
CA ARG A 308 -14.13 -29.92 -9.77
C ARG A 308 -13.52 -30.29 -11.12
N ASN A 309 -14.01 -31.34 -11.76
CA ASN A 309 -13.49 -31.83 -13.04
C ASN A 309 -13.73 -30.82 -14.16
N ALA A 310 -14.93 -30.27 -14.26
CA ALA A 310 -15.25 -29.21 -15.22
C ALA A 310 -14.42 -27.94 -14.98
N GLY A 311 -14.05 -27.65 -13.73
CA GLY A 311 -13.18 -26.54 -13.37
C GLY A 311 -11.71 -26.69 -13.75
N GLU A 312 -11.29 -27.85 -14.29
CA GLU A 312 -9.94 -28.05 -14.82
C GLU A 312 -9.83 -27.81 -16.34
N GLU A 313 -10.95 -27.56 -17.03
CA GLU A 313 -10.98 -27.33 -18.47
C GLU A 313 -10.25 -26.02 -18.85
N ASP A 314 -9.48 -26.04 -19.94
CA ASP A 314 -8.72 -24.87 -20.42
C ASP A 314 -9.61 -23.65 -20.72
N PHE A 315 -10.87 -23.90 -21.09
CA PHE A 315 -11.86 -22.83 -21.26
C PHE A 315 -12.08 -22.03 -19.97
N VAL A 316 -12.15 -22.68 -18.81
CA VAL A 316 -12.38 -22.03 -17.51
C VAL A 316 -11.20 -21.12 -17.15
N TYR A 317 -9.98 -21.59 -17.39
CA TYR A 317 -8.77 -20.79 -17.16
C TYR A 317 -8.63 -19.61 -18.13
N ARG A 318 -9.18 -19.69 -19.34
CA ARG A 318 -9.20 -18.58 -20.31
C ARG A 318 -10.15 -17.44 -19.94
N CYS A 319 -11.27 -17.77 -19.30
CA CYS A 319 -12.31 -16.80 -18.97
C CYS A 319 -12.28 -16.31 -17.53
N ALA A 320 -11.39 -16.84 -16.69
CA ALA A 320 -11.29 -16.47 -15.28
C ALA A 320 -11.10 -14.95 -15.09
N ASN A 321 -11.98 -14.30 -14.33
CA ASN A 321 -11.81 -12.90 -13.97
C ASN A 321 -10.81 -12.79 -12.84
N ILE A 322 -9.55 -12.53 -13.21
CA ILE A 322 -8.46 -12.34 -12.26
C ILE A 322 -8.27 -10.83 -12.05
N PRO A 323 -8.58 -10.30 -10.86
CA PRO A 323 -8.27 -8.92 -10.53
C PRO A 323 -6.78 -8.65 -10.72
N ILE A 324 -6.43 -7.46 -11.23
CA ILE A 324 -5.03 -7.09 -11.47
C ILE A 324 -4.16 -7.24 -10.22
N TRP A 325 -4.74 -6.93 -9.05
CA TRP A 325 -4.11 -7.09 -7.74
C TRP A 325 -3.81 -8.55 -7.41
N ASP A 326 -4.77 -9.44 -7.68
CA ASP A 326 -4.63 -10.87 -7.41
C ASP A 326 -3.58 -11.49 -8.34
N GLN A 327 -3.60 -11.17 -9.64
CA GLN A 327 -2.56 -11.64 -10.56
C GLN A 327 -1.17 -11.18 -10.11
N ARG A 328 -1.04 -9.90 -9.72
CA ARG A 328 0.25 -9.34 -9.28
C ARG A 328 0.71 -9.99 -7.98
N TRP A 329 -0.19 -10.15 -7.01
CA TRP A 329 0.06 -10.82 -5.74
C TRP A 329 0.49 -12.27 -5.93
N TRP A 330 -0.23 -13.03 -6.74
CA TRP A 330 0.06 -14.43 -7.01
C TRP A 330 1.40 -14.58 -7.75
N SER A 331 1.72 -13.70 -8.69
CA SER A 331 2.98 -13.76 -9.46
C SER A 331 4.23 -13.57 -8.59
N VAL A 332 4.15 -12.72 -7.56
CA VAL A 332 5.33 -12.28 -6.78
C VAL A 332 5.42 -12.87 -5.38
N SER A 333 4.39 -13.56 -4.88
CA SER A 333 4.39 -14.09 -3.50
C SER A 333 4.97 -15.51 -3.41
N PRO A 334 6.10 -15.72 -2.70
CA PRO A 334 6.65 -17.06 -2.42
C PRO A 334 5.67 -17.96 -1.66
N MET A 335 4.76 -17.35 -0.89
CA MET A 335 3.82 -18.01 0.01
C MET A 335 2.52 -18.45 -0.70
N HIS A 336 2.29 -18.07 -1.96
CA HIS A 336 1.03 -18.32 -2.66
C HIS A 336 1.18 -19.29 -3.85
N GLN A 337 1.79 -20.46 -3.57
CA GLN A 337 1.98 -21.52 -4.58
C GLN A 337 0.71 -21.88 -5.37
N PRO A 338 -0.49 -21.97 -4.76
CA PRO A 338 -1.71 -22.26 -5.51
C PRO A 338 -2.07 -21.19 -6.54
N GLY A 339 -1.86 -19.91 -6.20
CA GLY A 339 -2.12 -18.79 -7.13
C GLY A 339 -1.13 -18.77 -8.30
N ARG A 340 0.15 -19.09 -8.07
CA ARG A 340 1.14 -19.22 -9.16
C ARG A 340 0.80 -20.35 -10.11
N ASN A 341 0.42 -21.50 -9.57
CA ASN A 341 -0.02 -22.63 -10.39
C ASN A 341 -1.26 -22.25 -11.20
N PHE A 342 -2.22 -21.53 -10.60
CA PHE A 342 -3.40 -21.01 -11.29
C PHE A 342 -3.04 -20.07 -12.43
N LEU A 343 -2.16 -19.08 -12.21
CA LEU A 343 -1.68 -18.19 -13.28
C LEU A 343 -0.92 -18.91 -14.37
N ALA A 344 -0.08 -19.90 -14.02
CA ALA A 344 0.63 -20.72 -14.99
C ALA A 344 -0.36 -21.49 -15.88
N ARG A 345 -1.44 -22.05 -15.29
CA ARG A 345 -2.53 -22.67 -16.06
C ARG A 345 -3.24 -21.65 -16.95
N CYS A 346 -3.58 -20.46 -16.44
CA CYS A 346 -4.15 -19.40 -17.27
C CYS A 346 -3.27 -19.01 -18.46
N ARG A 347 -1.94 -18.91 -18.28
CA ARG A 347 -1.01 -18.65 -19.39
C ARG A 347 -0.99 -19.80 -20.40
N GLN A 348 -0.89 -21.04 -19.92
CA GLN A 348 -0.88 -22.24 -20.77
C GLN A 348 -2.19 -22.38 -21.58
N SER A 349 -3.32 -22.04 -20.98
CA SER A 349 -4.62 -22.10 -21.64
C SER A 349 -4.88 -20.90 -22.57
N GLY A 350 -4.02 -19.87 -22.58
CA GLY A 350 -4.14 -18.72 -23.49
C GLY A 350 -5.00 -17.56 -22.96
N HIS A 351 -4.97 -17.30 -21.66
CA HIS A 351 -5.70 -16.19 -21.05
C HIS A 351 -5.14 -14.82 -21.50
N LEU A 352 -5.91 -14.10 -22.32
CA LEU A 352 -5.47 -12.86 -22.98
C LEU A 352 -5.04 -11.76 -22.01
N GLU A 353 -5.83 -11.48 -20.97
CA GLU A 353 -5.51 -10.42 -20.01
C GLU A 353 -4.26 -10.76 -19.16
N VAL A 354 -4.08 -12.02 -18.79
CA VAL A 354 -2.87 -12.47 -18.06
C VAL A 354 -1.64 -12.30 -18.94
N LEU A 355 -1.72 -12.70 -20.21
CA LEU A 355 -0.66 -12.54 -21.19
C LEU A 355 -0.37 -11.06 -21.48
N PHE A 356 -1.41 -10.25 -21.69
CA PHE A 356 -1.30 -8.80 -21.89
C PHE A 356 -0.56 -8.13 -20.73
N ARG A 357 -1.02 -8.34 -19.49
CA ARG A 357 -0.39 -7.77 -18.29
C ARG A 357 1.06 -8.19 -18.11
N SER A 358 1.37 -9.44 -18.46
CA SER A 358 2.74 -9.96 -18.42
C SER A 358 3.61 -9.31 -19.49
N ALA A 359 3.11 -9.24 -20.74
CA ALA A 359 3.82 -8.60 -21.85
C ALA A 359 4.03 -7.10 -21.62
N VAL A 360 3.06 -6.38 -21.03
CA VAL A 360 3.25 -4.99 -20.58
C VAL A 360 4.34 -4.93 -19.51
N SER A 361 4.29 -5.78 -18.50
CA SER A 361 5.31 -5.82 -17.45
C SER A 361 6.71 -6.06 -18.03
N ASP A 362 6.85 -6.97 -18.98
CA ASP A 362 8.12 -7.29 -19.63
C ASP A 362 8.61 -6.15 -20.54
N LEU A 363 7.68 -5.49 -21.25
CA LEU A 363 7.98 -4.34 -22.12
C LEU A 363 8.53 -3.14 -21.33
N PHE A 364 8.03 -2.90 -20.11
CA PHE A 364 8.40 -1.73 -19.30
C PHE A 364 9.41 -2.01 -18.18
N LEU A 365 9.52 -3.24 -17.69
CA LEU A 365 10.37 -3.61 -16.53
C LEU A 365 11.55 -4.53 -16.92
N GLY A 366 11.50 -5.19 -18.08
CA GLY A 366 12.39 -6.32 -18.39
C GLY A 366 13.73 -5.98 -19.06
N GLY A 367 13.97 -4.76 -19.56
CA GLY A 367 15.23 -4.38 -20.21
C GLY A 367 15.64 -5.18 -21.47
N CYS A 368 14.90 -6.22 -21.85
CA CYS A 368 15.22 -7.14 -22.93
C CYS A 368 14.56 -6.74 -24.25
N ARG A 369 15.34 -6.71 -25.34
CA ARG A 369 14.90 -6.37 -26.71
C ARG A 369 14.09 -7.45 -27.43
N PHE A 370 13.79 -8.58 -26.77
CA PHE A 370 13.10 -9.74 -27.37
C PHE A 370 11.62 -9.90 -26.96
N THR A 371 11.06 -8.95 -26.21
CA THR A 371 9.78 -9.07 -25.49
C THR A 371 8.52 -8.68 -26.27
N GLY A 372 8.62 -8.46 -27.59
CA GLY A 372 7.48 -8.07 -28.43
C GLY A 372 6.55 -9.22 -28.84
N MET A 373 6.99 -10.48 -28.80
CA MET A 373 6.23 -11.60 -29.38
C MET A 373 4.90 -11.87 -28.67
N GLU A 374 4.86 -11.94 -27.33
CA GLU A 374 3.61 -12.17 -26.59
C GLU A 374 2.61 -11.02 -26.83
N MET A 375 3.08 -9.77 -26.82
CA MET A 375 2.22 -8.60 -27.07
C MET A 375 1.59 -8.64 -28.47
N HIS A 376 2.38 -8.99 -29.50
CA HIS A 376 1.86 -9.13 -30.86
C HIS A 376 0.85 -10.28 -30.99
N VAL A 377 1.08 -11.41 -30.32
CA VAL A 377 0.12 -12.53 -30.30
C VAL A 377 -1.20 -12.12 -29.64
N VAL A 378 -1.14 -11.45 -28.49
CA VAL A 378 -2.33 -11.00 -27.76
C VAL A 378 -3.10 -9.95 -28.56
N ALA A 379 -2.39 -9.04 -29.24
CA ALA A 379 -3.00 -8.08 -30.15
C ALA A 379 -3.67 -8.74 -31.37
N ALA A 380 -3.02 -9.77 -31.96
CA ALA A 380 -3.56 -10.55 -33.07
C ALA A 380 -4.82 -11.35 -32.68
N GLN A 381 -4.94 -11.74 -31.40
CA GLN A 381 -6.12 -12.40 -30.84
C GLN A 381 -7.25 -11.43 -30.46
N GLY A 382 -7.13 -10.14 -30.82
CA GLY A 382 -8.21 -9.16 -30.70
C GLY A 382 -8.22 -8.36 -29.40
N HIS A 383 -7.18 -8.47 -28.56
CA HIS A 383 -7.11 -7.71 -27.31
C HIS A 383 -6.85 -6.21 -27.58
N LEU A 384 -7.88 -5.38 -27.41
CA LEU A 384 -7.86 -3.96 -27.81
C LEU A 384 -6.75 -3.15 -27.12
N ALA A 385 -6.53 -3.34 -25.81
CA ALA A 385 -5.45 -2.65 -25.09
C ALA A 385 -4.05 -3.12 -25.54
N ALA A 386 -3.92 -4.35 -26.03
CA ALA A 386 -2.66 -4.84 -26.60
C ALA A 386 -2.43 -4.23 -27.99
N GLN A 387 -3.47 -4.15 -28.83
CA GLN A 387 -3.42 -3.46 -30.12
C GLN A 387 -3.03 -1.99 -29.94
N TYR A 388 -3.62 -1.31 -28.95
CA TYR A 388 -3.25 0.05 -28.57
C TYR A 388 -1.77 0.15 -28.19
N THR A 389 -1.28 -0.78 -27.36
CA THR A 389 0.12 -0.79 -26.92
C THR A 389 1.08 -1.01 -28.08
N VAL A 390 0.78 -1.98 -28.95
CA VAL A 390 1.54 -2.23 -30.19
C VAL A 390 1.54 -1.00 -31.09
N ALA A 391 0.40 -0.35 -31.29
CA ALA A 391 0.28 0.86 -32.10
C ALA A 391 1.17 1.98 -31.55
N MET A 392 1.16 2.22 -30.24
CA MET A 392 2.03 3.20 -29.59
C MET A 392 3.50 2.87 -29.79
N VAL A 393 3.90 1.61 -29.55
CA VAL A 393 5.30 1.17 -29.72
C VAL A 393 5.77 1.33 -31.16
N LEU A 394 4.94 0.98 -32.14
CA LEU A 394 5.25 1.13 -33.57
C LEU A 394 5.41 2.59 -33.99
N MET A 395 4.57 3.50 -33.45
CA MET A 395 4.68 4.94 -33.72
C MET A 395 5.92 5.59 -33.12
N LEU A 396 6.53 4.98 -32.11
CA LEU A 396 7.77 5.45 -31.46
C LEU A 396 9.05 4.99 -32.18
N ARG A 397 8.96 4.07 -33.16
CA ARG A 397 10.11 3.63 -33.96
C ARG A 397 10.53 4.70 -34.96
N ASP A 398 11.77 4.67 -35.43
CA ASP A 398 12.27 5.67 -36.38
C ASP A 398 11.86 5.40 -37.85
N ASP A 399 11.50 4.17 -38.20
CA ASP A 399 11.15 3.80 -39.57
C ASP A 399 9.71 4.18 -39.96
N ALA A 400 9.55 4.70 -41.18
CA ALA A 400 8.28 5.20 -41.70
C ALA A 400 7.20 4.11 -41.82
N GLU A 401 7.61 2.88 -42.15
CA GLU A 401 6.69 1.75 -42.30
C GLU A 401 6.03 1.39 -40.95
N SER A 402 6.83 1.21 -39.89
CA SER A 402 6.31 0.97 -38.54
C SER A 402 5.40 2.10 -38.06
N LYS A 403 5.79 3.36 -38.28
CA LYS A 403 4.95 4.51 -37.92
C LYS A 403 3.59 4.46 -38.60
N ASN A 404 3.57 4.17 -39.90
CA ASN A 404 2.31 4.10 -40.66
C ASN A 404 1.44 2.93 -40.20
N ASN A 405 2.04 1.77 -39.94
CA ASN A 405 1.34 0.60 -39.41
C ASN A 405 0.73 0.89 -38.03
N GLY A 406 1.51 1.52 -37.13
CA GLY A 406 1.02 1.96 -35.82
C GLY A 406 -0.14 2.97 -35.92
N LEU A 407 -0.04 3.93 -36.84
CA LEU A 407 -1.09 4.92 -37.06
C LEU A 407 -2.38 4.30 -37.64
N GLN A 408 -2.27 3.33 -38.54
CA GLN A 408 -3.42 2.60 -39.07
C GLN A 408 -4.16 1.83 -37.96
N THR A 409 -3.43 1.09 -37.12
CA THR A 409 -4.02 0.40 -35.96
C THR A 409 -4.68 1.39 -35.00
N PHE A 410 -4.03 2.52 -34.73
CA PHE A 410 -4.59 3.56 -33.86
C PHE A 410 -5.90 4.14 -34.39
N ARG A 411 -5.97 4.45 -35.69
CA ARG A 411 -7.21 4.94 -36.35
C ARG A 411 -8.32 3.89 -36.31
N GLY A 412 -7.99 2.60 -36.44
CA GLY A 412 -8.96 1.52 -36.27
C GLY A 412 -9.58 1.51 -34.87
N LEU A 413 -8.77 1.68 -33.83
CA LEU A 413 -9.24 1.78 -32.45
C LEU A 413 -10.04 3.05 -32.18
N GLU A 414 -9.68 4.16 -32.82
CA GLU A 414 -10.42 5.42 -32.78
C GLU A 414 -11.82 5.28 -33.38
N ALA A 415 -11.90 4.71 -34.59
CA ALA A 415 -13.17 4.45 -35.26
C ALA A 415 -14.08 3.48 -34.48
N ALA A 416 -13.49 2.54 -33.74
CA ALA A 416 -14.21 1.63 -32.85
C ALA A 416 -14.60 2.26 -31.50
N GLY A 417 -14.25 3.53 -31.22
CA GLY A 417 -14.50 4.19 -29.94
C GLY A 417 -13.71 3.58 -28.76
N ALA A 418 -12.71 2.74 -29.03
CA ALA A 418 -12.03 1.93 -28.02
C ALA A 418 -10.89 2.66 -27.29
N LEU A 419 -10.43 3.81 -27.80
CA LEU A 419 -9.22 4.48 -27.31
C LEU A 419 -9.26 4.84 -25.82
N THR A 420 -10.38 5.36 -25.33
CA THR A 420 -10.50 5.75 -23.91
C THR A 420 -10.34 4.55 -22.99
N ASN A 421 -11.03 3.45 -23.29
CA ASN A 421 -10.94 2.22 -22.51
C ASN A 421 -9.54 1.58 -22.61
N CYS A 422 -8.97 1.52 -23.83
CA CYS A 422 -7.61 1.00 -24.03
C CYS A 422 -6.57 1.77 -23.21
N LYS A 423 -6.68 3.11 -23.16
CA LYS A 423 -5.82 3.97 -22.34
C LYS A 423 -5.98 3.68 -20.86
N LEU A 424 -7.23 3.48 -20.39
CA LEU A 424 -7.52 3.16 -19.00
C LEU A 424 -6.93 1.80 -18.61
N VAL A 425 -7.20 0.75 -19.38
CA VAL A 425 -6.66 -0.60 -19.15
C VAL A 425 -5.14 -0.59 -19.16
N PHE A 426 -4.52 0.01 -20.18
CA PHE A 426 -3.07 0.16 -20.26
C PHE A 426 -2.50 0.91 -19.04
N ARG A 427 -3.12 2.04 -18.67
CA ARG A 427 -2.73 2.83 -17.49
C ARG A 427 -2.89 2.05 -16.19
N GLY A 428 -3.97 1.28 -16.05
CA GLY A 428 -4.23 0.42 -14.89
C GLY A 428 -3.12 -0.61 -14.71
N VAL A 429 -2.67 -1.22 -15.81
CA VAL A 429 -1.53 -2.16 -15.79
C VAL A 429 -0.22 -1.48 -15.41
N VAL A 430 0.10 -0.32 -15.99
CA VAL A 430 1.35 0.41 -15.69
C VAL A 430 1.36 0.98 -14.27
N GLN A 431 0.25 1.53 -13.79
CA GLN A 431 0.14 2.16 -12.47
C GLN A 431 -0.15 1.15 -11.35
N GLY A 432 -0.59 -0.06 -11.70
CA GLY A 432 -1.06 -1.05 -10.75
C GLY A 432 -2.32 -0.61 -10.01
N ARG A 433 -3.15 0.29 -10.55
CA ARG A 433 -4.45 0.61 -9.96
C ARG A 433 -5.46 -0.43 -10.43
N GLY A 434 -6.22 -0.99 -9.49
CA GLY A 434 -7.35 -1.87 -9.79
C GLY A 434 -8.49 -1.07 -10.41
N ASP A 435 -8.92 -1.47 -11.60
CA ASP A 435 -10.17 -0.99 -12.16
C ASP A 435 -11.32 -1.59 -11.35
N THR A 436 -12.04 -0.75 -10.60
CA THR A 436 -13.49 -0.87 -10.59
C THR A 436 -13.96 -0.43 -11.97
N CYS A 437 -14.01 -1.39 -12.90
CA CYS A 437 -14.60 -1.14 -14.21
C CYS A 437 -16.13 -1.09 -14.02
N VAL A 438 -16.67 0.14 -13.92
CA VAL A 438 -18.09 0.42 -14.10
C VAL A 438 -18.36 0.39 -15.61
N ALA A 439 -18.69 -0.77 -16.15
CA ALA A 439 -19.28 -0.90 -17.48
C ALA A 439 -19.91 -2.29 -17.67
N CYS A 440 -21.02 -2.54 -16.97
CA CYS A 440 -22.02 -3.56 -17.32
C CYS A 440 -23.38 -3.12 -16.73
N GLN A 441 -23.92 -2.01 -17.23
CA GLN A 441 -25.37 -1.75 -17.27
C GLN A 441 -25.66 -1.13 -18.65
N GLY A 442 -26.41 -1.88 -19.45
CA GLY A 442 -26.65 -1.67 -20.87
C GLY A 442 -26.79 -3.01 -21.54
#